data_AF-A0A2N2U0Z8-F1
#
_entry.id   AF-A0A2N2U0Z8-F1
#
_cell.length_a   1.000
_cell.length_b   1.000
_cell.length_c   1.000
_cell.angle_alpha   90.00
_cell.angle_beta   90.00
_cell.angle_gamma   90.00
#
_symmetry.space_group_name_H-M   'P 1'
#
loop_
_entity.id
_entity.type
_entity.pdbx_description
1 polymer ?
#
loop_
_entity_poly.entity_id
_entity_poly.type
_entity_poly.pdbx_seq_one_letter_code
_entity_poly.pdbx_strand_id
1 'polypeptide(L)'
;MARKAQQGFTLIELMIVVAIIGILAAVAIPAYQDYTARAQLAEAVNLSGGLKIAISEAYAQDAAAASCAIPAGAVLAGKYVATTVASGGSATACIITSTMNTTGVAPGLAGTTVVQTFNAGTGAWVCTSTAPTNVKPKACA
;
A
#
# COMPACT_ATOMS: atom_id res chain seq x y z
N MET A 1 -60.68 6.34 16.52
CA MET A 1 -59.25 6.16 16.19
C MET A 1 -59.09 6.31 14.68
N ALA A 2 -58.62 7.45 14.19
CA ALA A 2 -58.44 7.67 12.75
C ALA A 2 -57.24 6.85 12.25
N ARG A 3 -57.47 5.88 11.34
CA ARG A 3 -56.40 5.16 10.65
C ARG A 3 -55.70 6.15 9.72
N LYS A 4 -54.47 6.53 10.04
CA LYS A 4 -53.57 7.22 9.11
C LYS A 4 -53.37 6.29 7.91
N ALA A 5 -53.84 6.67 6.74
CA ALA A 5 -53.56 5.95 5.51
C ALA A 5 -52.05 5.98 5.27
N GLN A 6 -51.43 4.81 5.15
CA GLN A 6 -50.01 4.71 4.86
C GLN A 6 -49.79 5.16 3.42
N GLN A 7 -49.21 6.35 3.24
CA GLN A 7 -48.84 6.85 1.93
C GLN A 7 -47.62 6.06 1.46
N GLY A 8 -47.83 5.20 0.45
CA GLY A 8 -46.76 4.47 -0.20
C GLY A 8 -45.92 5.39 -1.10
N PHE A 9 -44.70 4.97 -1.37
CA PHE A 9 -43.80 5.62 -2.32
C PHE A 9 -44.27 5.37 -3.76
N THR A 10 -44.20 6.39 -4.64
CA THR A 10 -44.58 6.22 -6.05
C THR A 10 -43.47 5.53 -6.84
N LEU A 11 -43.83 4.82 -7.92
CA LEU A 11 -42.85 4.21 -8.81
C LEU A 11 -41.91 5.25 -9.46
N ILE A 12 -42.42 6.45 -9.75
CA ILE A 12 -41.61 7.52 -10.34
C ILE A 12 -40.60 8.07 -9.33
N GLU A 13 -40.96 8.24 -8.07
CA GLU A 13 -40.02 8.64 -7.02
C GLU A 13 -38.91 7.59 -6.86
N LEU A 14 -39.26 6.30 -6.91
CA LEU A 14 -38.27 5.22 -6.79
C LEU A 14 -37.30 5.23 -7.98
N MET A 15 -37.80 5.41 -9.20
CA MET A 15 -36.96 5.47 -10.41
C MET A 15 -35.97 6.64 -10.37
N ILE A 16 -36.40 7.82 -9.91
CA ILE A 16 -35.51 8.99 -9.77
C ILE A 16 -34.43 8.73 -8.72
N VAL A 17 -34.79 8.14 -7.58
CA VAL A 17 -33.82 7.81 -6.52
C VAL A 17 -32.77 6.83 -7.03
N VAL A 18 -33.18 5.77 -7.75
CA VAL A 18 -32.24 4.80 -8.34
C VAL A 18 -31.34 5.47 -9.38
N ALA A 19 -31.86 6.39 -10.19
CA ALA A 19 -31.05 7.13 -11.16
C ALA A 19 -29.95 7.97 -10.48
N ILE A 20 -30.30 8.70 -9.41
CA ILE A 20 -29.34 9.52 -8.66
C ILE A 20 -28.28 8.63 -7.99
N ILE A 21 -28.69 7.54 -7.34
CA ILE A 21 -27.76 6.58 -6.71
C ILE A 21 -26.82 5.97 -7.77
N GLY A 22 -27.34 5.65 -8.96
CA GLY A 22 -26.53 5.14 -10.07
C GLY A 22 -25.41 6.09 -10.48
N ILE A 23 -25.71 7.39 -10.61
CA ILE A 23 -24.71 8.42 -10.94
C ILE A 23 -23.66 8.54 -9.83
N LEU A 24 -24.10 8.60 -8.57
CA LEU A 24 -23.18 8.69 -7.42
C LEU A 24 -22.28 7.44 -7.32
N ALA A 25 -22.84 6.26 -7.52
CA ALA A 25 -22.11 4.99 -7.45
C ALA A 25 -21.02 4.90 -8.52
N ALA A 26 -21.28 5.41 -9.73
CA ALA A 26 -20.29 5.40 -10.83
C ALA A 26 -19.01 6.16 -10.48
N VAL A 27 -19.09 7.22 -9.66
CA VAL A 27 -17.92 7.99 -9.20
C VAL A 27 -17.38 7.45 -7.87
N ALA A 28 -18.26 7.07 -6.96
CA ALA A 28 -17.88 6.65 -5.61
C ALA A 28 -17.17 5.29 -5.58
N ILE A 29 -17.59 4.33 -6.40
CA ILE A 29 -17.03 2.97 -6.39
C ILE A 29 -15.54 2.98 -6.80
N PRO A 30 -15.13 3.60 -7.93
CA PRO A 30 -13.71 3.67 -8.29
C PRO A 30 -12.88 4.40 -7.22
N ALA A 31 -13.39 5.51 -6.68
CA ALA A 31 -12.68 6.27 -5.65
C ALA A 31 -12.49 5.46 -4.35
N TYR A 32 -13.48 4.68 -3.96
CA TYR A 32 -13.40 3.79 -2.79
C TYR A 32 -12.41 2.64 -3.04
N GLN A 33 -12.43 2.03 -4.23
CA GLN A 33 -11.47 0.99 -4.61
C GLN A 33 -10.03 1.51 -4.51
N ASP A 34 -9.76 2.69 -5.05
CA ASP A 34 -8.44 3.34 -4.95
C ASP A 34 -8.03 3.62 -3.51
N TYR A 35 -8.98 4.03 -2.65
CA TYR A 35 -8.72 4.22 -1.23
C TYR A 35 -8.33 2.92 -0.53
N THR A 36 -9.07 1.84 -0.77
CA THR A 36 -8.76 0.52 -0.20
C THR A 36 -7.42 0.00 -0.71
N ALA A 37 -7.10 0.20 -1.99
CA ALA A 37 -5.81 -0.15 -2.56
C ALA A 37 -4.65 0.60 -1.88
N ARG A 38 -4.77 1.93 -1.70
CA ARG A 38 -3.77 2.72 -0.95
C ARG A 38 -3.59 2.22 0.47
N ALA A 39 -4.68 1.85 1.15
CA ALA A 39 -4.62 1.33 2.52
C ALA A 39 -3.90 -0.03 2.59
N GLN A 40 -4.13 -0.92 1.62
CA GLN A 40 -3.41 -2.21 1.55
C GLN A 40 -1.92 -2.01 1.24
N LEU A 41 -1.60 -1.12 0.30
CA LEU A 41 -0.21 -0.83 -0.07
C LEU A 41 0.58 -0.15 1.07
N ALA A 42 -0.11 0.53 1.99
CA ALA A 42 0.51 1.09 3.18
C ALA A 42 1.14 0.01 4.09
N GLU A 43 0.62 -1.23 4.06
CA GLU A 43 1.25 -2.35 4.79
C GLU A 43 2.67 -2.63 4.25
N ALA A 44 2.87 -2.61 2.93
CA ALA A 44 4.18 -2.80 2.31
C ALA A 44 5.17 -1.68 2.66
N VAL A 45 4.67 -0.44 2.73
CA VAL A 45 5.45 0.72 3.19
C VAL A 45 5.83 0.60 4.66
N ASN A 46 4.93 0.13 5.51
CA ASN A 46 5.20 -0.04 6.94
C ASN A 46 6.19 -1.18 7.21
N LEU A 47 6.03 -2.33 6.55
CA LEU A 47 6.95 -3.47 6.69
C LEU A 47 8.36 -3.10 6.23
N SER A 48 8.51 -2.50 5.04
CA SER A 48 9.81 -2.02 4.57
C SER A 48 10.35 -0.87 5.42
N GLY A 49 9.48 0.02 5.89
CA GLY A 49 9.80 1.15 6.75
C GLY A 49 10.39 0.75 8.11
N GLY A 50 9.86 -0.32 8.71
CA GLY A 50 10.34 -0.85 10.00
C GLY A 50 11.79 -1.35 9.96
N LEU A 51 12.29 -1.73 8.79
CA LEU A 51 13.66 -2.21 8.60
C LEU A 51 14.67 -1.07 8.43
N LYS A 52 14.21 0.14 8.08
CA LYS A 52 15.08 1.26 7.70
C LYS A 52 16.03 1.69 8.82
N ILE A 53 15.55 1.71 10.07
CA ILE A 53 16.34 2.13 11.23
C ILE A 53 17.50 1.16 11.45
N ALA A 54 17.21 -0.13 11.56
CA ALA A 54 18.23 -1.14 11.82
C ALA A 54 19.29 -1.21 10.71
N ILE A 55 18.87 -1.11 9.44
CA ILE A 55 19.79 -1.06 8.30
C ILE A 55 20.63 0.23 8.35
N SER A 56 20.01 1.38 8.59
CA SER A 56 20.75 2.65 8.67
C SER A 56 21.79 2.67 9.80
N GLU A 57 21.48 2.04 10.94
CA GLU A 57 22.41 1.88 12.05
C GLU A 57 23.56 0.93 11.69
N ALA A 58 23.25 -0.20 11.04
CA ALA A 58 24.27 -1.14 10.60
C ALA A 58 25.26 -0.50 9.62
N TYR A 59 24.78 0.31 8.67
CA TYR A 59 25.64 1.09 7.76
C TYR A 59 26.45 2.18 8.48
N ALA A 60 25.94 2.75 9.56
CA ALA A 60 26.66 3.73 10.36
C ALA A 60 27.78 3.10 11.21
N GLN A 61 27.62 1.85 11.62
CA GLN A 61 28.60 1.10 12.41
C GLN A 61 29.67 0.44 11.54
N ASP A 62 29.28 -0.20 10.43
CA ASP A 62 30.18 -0.85 9.48
C ASP A 62 29.58 -0.84 8.08
N ALA A 63 30.17 -0.04 7.18
CA ALA A 63 29.71 0.08 5.80
C ALA A 63 30.01 -1.17 4.93
N ALA A 64 30.64 -2.21 5.48
CA ALA A 64 30.92 -3.47 4.79
C ALA A 64 29.65 -4.33 4.54
N ALA A 65 29.84 -5.46 3.86
CA ALA A 65 28.83 -6.34 3.25
C ALA A 65 27.65 -6.78 4.14
N ALA A 66 27.76 -6.72 5.46
CA ALA A 66 26.74 -7.17 6.41
C ALA A 66 25.68 -6.11 6.77
N SER A 67 25.83 -4.88 6.29
CA SER A 67 24.97 -3.74 6.70
C SER A 67 23.56 -3.73 6.08
N CYS A 68 23.31 -4.53 5.05
CA CYS A 68 21.99 -4.72 4.43
C CYS A 68 21.30 -6.01 4.89
N ALA A 69 21.56 -6.44 6.13
CA ALA A 69 20.91 -7.61 6.71
C ALA A 69 19.56 -7.25 7.36
N ILE A 70 18.57 -8.14 7.19
CA ILE A 70 17.32 -8.05 7.93
C ILE A 70 17.57 -8.50 9.39
N PRO A 71 17.11 -7.75 10.40
CA PRO A 71 17.21 -8.16 11.80
C PRO A 71 16.51 -9.49 12.06
N ALA A 72 17.10 -10.32 12.92
CA ALA A 72 16.46 -11.56 13.35
C ALA A 72 15.10 -11.27 14.02
N GLY A 73 14.08 -12.05 13.64
CA GLY A 73 12.72 -11.88 14.16
C GLY A 73 11.91 -10.74 13.53
N ALA A 74 12.42 -10.06 12.51
CA ALA A 74 11.66 -9.08 11.77
C ALA A 74 10.43 -9.70 11.09
N VAL A 75 9.33 -8.95 11.06
CA VAL A 75 8.11 -9.32 10.33
C VAL A 75 8.29 -8.96 8.86
N LEU A 76 8.26 -9.97 7.98
CA LEU A 76 8.54 -9.80 6.55
C LEU A 76 7.32 -10.03 5.64
N ALA A 77 6.22 -10.49 6.21
CA ALA A 77 4.99 -10.74 5.48
C ALA A 77 3.81 -10.30 6.35
N GLY A 78 2.66 -10.09 5.70
CA GLY A 78 1.46 -9.62 6.36
C GLY A 78 0.22 -10.09 5.63
N LYS A 79 -0.89 -9.37 5.80
CA LYS A 79 -2.17 -9.74 5.19
C LYS A 79 -2.15 -9.55 3.68
N TYR A 80 -1.59 -8.43 3.21
CA TYR A 80 -1.56 -8.03 1.80
C TYR A 80 -0.16 -8.14 1.18
N VAL A 81 0.87 -8.34 2.00
CA VAL A 81 2.28 -8.44 1.58
C VAL A 81 2.73 -9.89 1.66
N ALA A 82 3.20 -10.43 0.54
CA ALA A 82 3.71 -11.79 0.43
C ALA A 82 5.08 -11.94 1.11
N THR A 83 6.01 -11.06 0.76
CA THR A 83 7.39 -11.12 1.24
C THR A 83 8.02 -9.74 1.26
N THR A 84 8.93 -9.54 2.21
CA THR A 84 9.81 -8.37 2.30
C THR A 84 11.23 -8.90 2.38
N VAL A 85 12.05 -8.54 1.41
CA VAL A 85 13.43 -9.01 1.31
C VAL A 85 14.37 -7.82 1.26
N ALA A 86 15.56 -7.95 1.84
CA ALA A 86 16.65 -7.01 1.66
C ALA A 86 17.70 -7.64 0.77
N SER A 87 18.26 -6.86 -0.15
CA SER A 87 19.29 -7.29 -1.08
C SER A 87 20.29 -6.16 -1.34
N GLY A 88 21.52 -6.53 -1.67
CA GLY A 88 22.66 -5.63 -1.72
C GLY A 88 23.64 -5.89 -0.58
N GLY A 89 24.56 -4.95 -0.35
CA GLY A 89 25.60 -5.05 0.68
C GLY A 89 27.03 -5.03 0.12
N SER A 90 27.86 -4.19 0.75
CA SER A 90 29.26 -3.82 0.43
C SER A 90 29.39 -2.88 -0.75
N ALA A 91 29.76 -1.62 -0.47
CA ALA A 91 29.95 -0.52 -1.43
C ALA A 91 28.73 -0.15 -2.33
N THR A 92 27.61 -0.83 -2.17
CA THR A 92 26.37 -0.66 -2.96
C THR A 92 25.19 -0.33 -2.04
N ALA A 93 24.23 0.44 -2.56
CA ALA A 93 22.98 0.76 -1.88
C ALA A 93 22.26 -0.50 -1.37
N CYS A 94 21.61 -0.40 -0.20
CA CYS A 94 20.74 -1.47 0.31
C CYS A 94 19.33 -1.33 -0.26
N ILE A 95 18.76 -2.40 -0.76
CA ILE A 95 17.44 -2.40 -1.40
C ILE A 95 16.51 -3.31 -0.62
N ILE A 96 15.50 -2.73 0.01
CA ILE A 96 14.39 -3.46 0.64
C ILE A 96 13.24 -3.51 -0.35
N THR A 97 12.78 -4.70 -0.68
CA THR A 97 11.65 -4.93 -1.59
C THR A 97 10.52 -5.64 -0.86
N SER A 98 9.41 -4.93 -0.67
CA SER A 98 8.14 -5.52 -0.24
C SER A 98 7.30 -5.86 -1.46
N THR A 99 6.85 -7.10 -1.56
CA THR A 99 6.03 -7.60 -2.68
C THR A 99 4.62 -7.92 -2.21
N MET A 100 3.61 -7.33 -2.87
CA MET A 100 2.20 -7.59 -2.57
C MET A 100 1.81 -9.02 -2.96
N ASN A 101 0.84 -9.60 -2.26
CA ASN A 101 0.23 -10.87 -2.62
C ASN A 101 -0.38 -10.82 -4.03
N THR A 102 -0.43 -11.96 -4.72
CA THR A 102 -1.04 -12.08 -6.04
C THR A 102 -2.57 -12.23 -5.98
N THR A 103 -3.10 -12.63 -4.82
CA THR A 103 -4.53 -12.83 -4.55
C THR A 103 -4.92 -12.19 -3.22
N GLY A 104 -6.19 -11.83 -3.05
CA GLY A 104 -6.68 -11.22 -1.80
C GLY A 104 -6.24 -9.77 -1.60
N VAL A 105 -5.78 -9.12 -2.66
CA VAL A 105 -5.44 -7.69 -2.71
C VAL A 105 -6.37 -6.96 -3.67
N ALA A 106 -6.42 -5.64 -3.56
CA ALA A 106 -7.22 -4.77 -4.40
C ALA A 106 -6.80 -4.91 -5.88
N PRO A 107 -7.74 -4.72 -6.83
CA PRO A 107 -7.44 -4.75 -8.25
C PRO A 107 -6.26 -3.84 -8.59
N GLY A 108 -5.33 -4.34 -9.41
CA GLY A 108 -4.13 -3.59 -9.81
C GLY A 108 -2.96 -3.63 -8.83
N LEU A 109 -3.10 -4.23 -7.64
CA LEU A 109 -1.98 -4.39 -6.68
C LEU A 109 -1.29 -5.75 -6.73
N ALA A 110 -1.87 -6.74 -7.40
CA ALA A 110 -1.34 -8.11 -7.45
C ALA A 110 0.12 -8.14 -7.93
N GLY A 111 1.03 -8.62 -7.07
CA GLY A 111 2.46 -8.72 -7.37
C GLY A 111 3.20 -7.38 -7.54
N THR A 112 2.55 -6.25 -7.26
CA THR A 112 3.22 -4.95 -7.24
C THR A 112 4.21 -4.87 -6.09
N THR A 113 5.22 -4.00 -6.22
CA THR A 113 6.31 -3.88 -5.26
C THR A 113 6.41 -2.48 -4.70
N VAL A 114 6.88 -2.39 -3.46
CA VAL A 114 7.36 -1.16 -2.81
C VAL A 114 8.84 -1.39 -2.51
N VAL A 115 9.69 -0.53 -3.06
CA VAL A 115 11.15 -0.66 -2.98
C VAL A 115 11.71 0.54 -2.23
N GLN A 116 12.41 0.30 -1.12
CA GLN A 116 13.17 1.30 -0.39
C GLN A 116 14.65 1.10 -0.69
N THR A 117 15.31 2.12 -1.22
CA THR A 117 16.75 2.10 -1.53
C THR A 117 17.48 3.03 -0.58
N PHE A 118 18.43 2.50 0.18
CA PHE A 118 19.33 3.26 1.05
C PHE A 118 20.57 3.71 0.29
N ASN A 119 20.82 5.01 0.26
CA ASN A 119 22.04 5.58 -0.28
C ASN A 119 23.07 5.74 0.86
N ALA A 120 24.06 4.86 0.91
CA ALA A 120 25.12 4.90 1.93
C ALA A 120 25.97 6.18 1.88
N GLY A 121 26.09 6.84 0.72
CA GLY A 121 26.85 8.08 0.58
C GLY A 121 26.17 9.31 1.18
N THR A 122 24.83 9.30 1.29
CA THR A 122 24.05 10.43 1.82
C THR A 122 23.24 10.09 3.07
N GLY A 123 23.13 8.82 3.43
CA GLY A 123 22.21 8.33 4.48
C GLY A 123 20.73 8.44 4.09
N ALA A 124 20.42 8.80 2.84
CA ALA A 124 19.05 9.04 2.41
C ALA A 124 18.35 7.75 1.96
N TRP A 125 17.03 7.71 2.13
CA TRP A 125 16.19 6.65 1.61
C TRP A 125 15.33 7.15 0.46
N VAL A 126 15.35 6.42 -0.65
CA VAL A 126 14.48 6.66 -1.81
C VAL A 126 13.45 5.55 -1.86
N CYS A 127 12.17 5.90 -1.93
CA CYS A 127 11.12 4.91 -2.15
C CYS A 127 10.64 4.94 -3.61
N THR A 128 10.48 3.78 -4.21
CA THR A 128 9.81 3.60 -5.51
C THR A 128 8.76 2.51 -5.40
N SER A 129 7.82 2.45 -6.34
CA SER A 129 6.79 1.41 -6.37
C SER A 129 6.33 1.16 -7.79
N THR A 130 5.94 -0.08 -8.09
CA THR A 130 5.33 -0.47 -9.37
C THR A 130 3.81 -0.44 -9.35
N ALA A 131 3.21 0.00 -8.24
CA ALA A 131 1.76 0.16 -8.12
C ALA A 131 1.23 1.25 -9.08
N PRO A 132 -0.05 1.16 -9.50
CA PRO A 132 -0.67 2.17 -10.35
C PRO A 132 -0.56 3.59 -9.78
N THR A 133 -0.41 4.59 -10.65
CA THR A 133 -0.10 5.98 -10.26
C THR A 133 -1.17 6.61 -9.37
N ASN A 134 -2.43 6.21 -9.52
CA ASN A 134 -3.55 6.66 -8.70
C ASN A 134 -3.48 6.13 -7.26
N VAL A 135 -2.77 5.02 -7.00
CA VAL A 135 -2.69 4.39 -5.67
C VAL A 135 -1.27 4.37 -5.09
N LYS A 136 -0.28 4.85 -5.84
CA LYS A 136 1.11 4.93 -5.38
C LYS A 136 1.24 5.82 -4.13
N PRO A 137 1.99 5.42 -3.09
CA PRO A 137 2.21 6.26 -1.91
C PRO A 137 2.98 7.52 -2.33
N LYS A 138 2.59 8.69 -1.82
CA LYS A 138 3.27 9.97 -2.18
C LYS A 138 4.77 9.96 -1.87
N ALA A 139 5.18 9.26 -0.82
CA ALA A 139 6.58 9.11 -0.43
C ALA A 139 7.39 8.23 -1.40
N CYS A 140 6.69 7.42 -2.20
CA CYS A 140 7.24 6.52 -3.20
C CYS A 140 6.86 7.07 -4.57
N ALA A 141 7.31 8.28 -4.92
CA ALA A 141 7.00 8.92 -6.20
C ALA A 141 7.89 8.40 -7.33
#